data_AF-A0A3R6M1R1-F1
#
_entry.id   AF-A0A3R6M1R1-F1
#
_cell.length_a   1.000
_cell.length_b   1.000
_cell.length_c   1.000
_cell.angle_alpha   90.00
_cell.angle_beta   90.00
_cell.angle_gamma   90.00
#
_symmetry.space_group_name_H-M   'P 1'
#
loop_
_entity.id
_entity.type
_entity.pdbx_description
1 polymer ?
#
loop_
_entity_poly.entity_id
_entity_poly.type
_entity_poly.pdbx_seq_one_letter_code
_entity_poly.pdbx_strand_id
1 'polypeptide(L)' 'MRLRSDISIMRVRLKFALTGGKLVCGEVIGSYDGICGVLMDNGEYRDIPARDLDVMRLE' A
#
# COMPACT_ATOMS: atom_id res chain seq x y z
N MET A 1 -12.79 7.28 -15.94
CA MET A 1 -12.47 7.63 -14.54
C MET A 1 -10.99 8.04 -14.51
N ARG A 2 -10.68 9.34 -14.55
CA ARG A 2 -9.28 9.83 -14.50
C ARG A 2 -8.90 9.95 -13.03
N LEU A 3 -8.07 9.03 -12.53
CA LEU A 3 -7.39 9.18 -11.25
C LEU A 3 -6.57 10.47 -11.34
N ARG A 4 -6.89 11.44 -10.47
CA ARG A 4 -6.17 12.72 -10.41
C ARG A 4 -4.70 12.45 -10.15
N SER A 5 -3.83 13.10 -10.92
CA SER A 5 -2.36 13.05 -10.80
C SER A 5 -1.80 13.65 -9.49
N ASP A 6 -2.67 13.94 -8.52
CA ASP A 6 -2.36 14.47 -7.18
C ASP A 6 -2.49 13.41 -6.07
N ILE A 7 -2.76 12.14 -6.42
CA ILE A 7 -2.60 11.05 -5.47
C ILE A 7 -1.10 10.91 -5.25
N SER A 8 -0.59 11.54 -4.20
CA SER A 8 0.78 11.35 -3.75
C SER A 8 0.96 9.85 -3.53
N ILE A 9 1.65 9.22 -4.48
CA ILE A 9 2.00 7.81 -4.52
C ILE A 9 2.82 7.51 -3.26
N MET A 10 2.15 7.04 -2.21
CA MET A 10 2.82 6.60 -0.99
C MET A 10 3.18 5.15 -1.17
N ARG A 11 4.49 4.88 -1.31
CA ARG A 11 4.98 3.51 -1.23
C ARG A 11 4.86 3.04 0.22
N VAL A 12 4.34 1.84 0.38
CA VAL A 12 4.17 1.19 1.69
C VAL A 12 4.91 -0.13 1.70
N ARG A 13 5.50 -0.45 2.85
CA ARG A 13 5.99 -1.78 3.17
C ARG A 13 4.98 -2.49 4.05
N LEU A 14 4.68 -3.73 3.70
CA LEU A 14 3.88 -4.61 4.53
C LEU A 14 4.72 -5.19 5.66
N LYS A 15 4.13 -5.27 6.87
CA LYS A 15 4.76 -5.95 8.00
C LYS A 15 4.99 -7.43 7.69
N PHE A 16 6.18 -7.91 8.09
CA PHE A 16 6.64 -9.30 7.95
C PHE A 16 5.62 -10.36 8.39
N ALA A 17 4.79 -10.05 9.40
CA ALA A 17 3.79 -10.97 9.94
C ALA A 17 2.63 -11.27 8.96
N LEU A 18 2.26 -10.32 8.11
CA LEU A 18 1.16 -10.50 7.14
C LEU A 18 1.58 -11.22 5.86
N THR A 19 2.87 -11.22 5.57
CA THR A 19 3.45 -11.69 4.30
C THR A 19 4.22 -13.00 4.45
N GLY A 20 4.12 -13.66 5.62
CA GLY A 20 4.84 -14.90 5.90
C GLY A 20 6.36 -14.74 5.89
N GLY A 21 6.85 -13.57 6.30
CA GLY A 21 8.28 -13.28 6.35
C GLY A 21 8.89 -12.67 5.09
N LYS A 22 8.07 -12.22 4.12
CA LYS A 22 8.55 -11.55 2.92
C LYS A 22 8.31 -10.05 3.00
N LEU A 23 9.34 -9.24 2.79
CA LEU A 23 9.14 -7.80 2.69
C LEU A 23 8.48 -7.53 1.34
N VAL A 24 7.23 -7.06 1.35
CA VAL A 24 6.50 -6.75 0.12
C VAL A 24 6.16 -5.27 0.07
N CYS A 25 6.44 -4.66 -1.07
CA CYS A 25 6.23 -3.25 -1.34
C CYS A 25 5.04 -3.08 -2.29
N GLY A 26 4.32 -1.98 -2.10
CA GLY A 26 3.28 -1.57 -3.01
C GLY A 26 2.98 -0.08 -2.87
N GLU A 27 2.05 0.38 -3.68
CA GLU A 27 1.57 1.75 -3.74
C GLU A 27 0.14 1.82 -3.22
N VAL A 28 -0.13 2.73 -2.30
CA VAL A 28 -1.50 2.96 -1.83
C VAL A 28 -2.26 3.73 -2.92
N ILE A 29 -3.25 3.08 -3.53
CA ILE A 29 -4.10 3.68 -4.57
C ILE A 29 -5.42 4.22 -4.01
N GLY A 30 -5.74 3.91 -2.76
CA GLY A 30 -6.92 4.41 -2.06
C GLY A 30 -6.98 3.96 -0.61
N SER A 31 -7.85 4.60 0.16
CA SER A 31 -8.14 4.21 1.53
C SER A 31 -9.61 4.40 1.85
N TYR A 32 -10.22 3.45 2.56
CA TYR A 32 -11.61 3.51 3.03
C TYR A 32 -11.70 2.87 4.41
N ASP A 33 -12.33 3.56 5.36
CA ASP A 33 -12.62 3.07 6.71
C ASP A 33 -11.43 2.39 7.43
N GLY A 34 -10.24 3.00 7.35
CA GLY A 34 -9.02 2.47 7.99
C GLY A 34 -8.36 1.30 7.25
N ILE A 35 -8.88 0.92 6.08
CA ILE A 35 -8.28 -0.03 5.14
C ILE A 35 -7.65 0.75 3.99
N CYS A 36 -6.46 0.34 3.56
CA CYS A 36 -5.74 0.89 2.43
C CYS A 36 -5.72 -0.14 1.30
N GLY A 37 -6.18 0.26 0.13
CA GLY A 37 -6.01 -0.48 -1.11
C GLY A 37 -4.59 -0.28 -1.63
N VAL A 38 -3.80 -1.34 -1.67
CA VAL A 38 -2.41 -1.34 -2.09
C VAL A 38 -2.28 -2.09 -3.41
N LEU A 39 -1.76 -1.41 -4.43
CA LEU A 39 -1.27 -2.05 -5.64
C LEU A 39 0.17 -2.49 -5.41
N MET A 40 0.36 -3.79 -5.34
CA MET A 40 1.64 -4.42 -5.06
C MET A 40 2.53 -4.36 -6.31
N ASP A 41 3.85 -4.37 -6.14
CA ASP A 41 4.79 -4.30 -7.27
C ASP A 41 4.66 -5.49 -8.25
N ASN A 42 4.05 -6.60 -7.81
CA ASN A 42 3.74 -7.77 -8.65
C ASN A 42 2.45 -7.59 -9.49
N GLY A 43 1.78 -6.44 -9.39
CA GLY A 43 0.52 -6.15 -10.06
C GLY A 43 -0.73 -6.66 -9.33
N GLU A 44 -0.60 -7.29 -8.16
CA GLU A 44 -1.74 -7.70 -7.34
C GLU A 44 -2.32 -6.51 -6.57
N TYR A 45 -3.64 -6.47 -6.45
CA TYR A 45 -4.33 -5.55 -5.54
C TYR A 45 -4.63 -6.23 -4.22
N ARG A 46 -4.39 -5.54 -3.10
CA ARG A 46 -4.71 -6.03 -1.76
C ARG A 46 -5.29 -4.93 -0.88
N ASP A 47 -6.33 -5.29 -0.14
CA ASP A 47 -6.88 -4.47 0.94
C ASP A 47 -6.15 -4.78 2.24
N ILE A 48 -5.42 -3.81 2.77
CA ILE A 48 -4.61 -3.98 3.98
C ILE A 48 -5.01 -2.92 5.02
N PRO A 49 -5.22 -3.30 6.28
CA PRO A 49 -5.46 -2.33 7.35
C PRO A 49 -4.31 -1.32 7.47
N ALA A 50 -4.62 -0.04 7.60
CA ALA A 50 -3.61 1.02 7.68
C ALA A 50 -2.61 0.82 8.84
N ARG A 51 -3.06 0.18 9.94
CA ARG A 51 -2.22 -0.17 11.11
C ARG A 51 -1.10 -1.19 10.79
N ASP A 52 -1.28 -1.94 9.71
CA ASP A 52 -0.37 -3.01 9.31
C ASP A 52 0.55 -2.61 8.15
N LEU A 53 0.39 -1.38 7.66
CA LEU A 53 1.26 -0.75 6.68
C LEU A 53 2.32 0.09 7.38
N ASP A 54 3.54 0.00 6.87
CA ASP A 54 4.63 0.89 7.22
C ASP A 54 4.89 1.82 6.04
N VAL A 55 4.73 3.12 6.25
CA VAL A 55 4.84 4.13 5.19
C VAL A 55 6.30 4.37 4.85
N MET A 56 6.68 4.15 3.59
CA MET A 56 7.95 4.62 3.05
C MET A 56 7.75 6.03 2.50
N ARG A 57 8.30 7.04 3.16
CA ARG A 57 8.54 8.32 2.46
C ARG A 57 9.72 8.12 1.51
N LEU A 58 9.47 8.36 0.23
CA LEU A 58 10.54 8.59 -0.74
C LEU A 58 11.00 10.03 -0.52
N GLU A 59 12.24 10.21 -0.04
CA GLU A 59 12.95 11.49 -0.03
C GLU A 59 13.43 11.85 -1.44
#